data_AF-A0A8X6PB57-F1
#
_entry.id   AF-A0A8X6PB57-F1
#
_cell.length_a   1.000
_cell.length_b   1.000
_cell.length_c   1.000
_cell.angle_alpha   90.00
_cell.angle_beta   90.00
_cell.angle_gamma   90.00
#
_symmetry.space_group_name_H-M   'P 1'
#
loop_
_entity.id
_entity.type
_entity.pdbx_description
1 polymer ?
#
loop_
_entity_poly.entity_id
_entity_poly.type
_entity_poly.pdbx_seq_one_letter_code
_entity_poly.pdbx_strand_id
1 'polypeptide(L)'
;MHSLQNVKINCSRSVSSAPILILAELTKDCGAINIEWGPTTALEIIPKQGQPINFTSVYSICRFLARTTASSLYGNTILEKTEVDHWLEFCSRKYSVPEFKASLEKLDSTLSMVTFLVGDALTLADICVWSMLYKNMQNESTLPQNVQRWYTYLSYQPAFKAVSEMFPKETLEKNDLITNKTEDKGKFVELPGAELGKVVVRFPPEASGYLHIGHAKAALLNAHYQTSFQGKLVFRFDDTNPEKEKEDFEKVIIEDVALLQVKPDIFSYTSDHFDLIQQKCEDILKVGLAYVDDTDPETMKNEREQRIESKNRNNSLEKNWKMWEEMKKGTDYG
;
A
#
# COMPACT_ATOMS: atom_id res chain seq x y z
N MET A 1 -41.21 -7.87 10.27
CA MET A 1 -39.86 -7.69 9.69
C MET A 1 -39.87 -6.37 8.95
N HIS A 2 -39.15 -5.35 9.44
CA HIS A 2 -38.99 -4.12 8.67
C HIS A 2 -38.08 -4.42 7.49
N SER A 3 -38.64 -4.47 6.27
CA SER A 3 -37.81 -4.32 5.08
C SER A 3 -37.26 -2.89 5.12
N LEU A 4 -36.00 -2.75 5.50
CA LEU A 4 -35.31 -1.47 5.38
C LEU A 4 -35.12 -1.22 3.88
N GLN A 5 -36.04 -0.45 3.29
CA GLN A 5 -35.85 0.10 1.95
C GLN A 5 -34.98 1.35 2.10
N ASN A 6 -33.99 1.52 1.20
CA ASN A 6 -33.06 2.66 1.16
C ASN A 6 -32.04 2.75 2.32
N VAL A 7 -31.28 1.69 2.59
CA VAL A 7 -30.11 1.78 3.49
C VAL A 7 -29.01 2.59 2.81
N LYS A 8 -28.63 3.73 3.39
CA LYS A 8 -27.52 4.56 2.92
C LYS A 8 -26.20 4.10 3.53
N ILE A 9 -25.17 3.92 2.71
CA ILE A 9 -23.85 3.48 3.14
C ILE A 9 -22.81 4.43 2.56
N ASN A 10 -21.93 4.94 3.43
CA ASN A 10 -20.74 5.62 2.97
C ASN A 10 -19.67 4.57 2.64
N CYS A 11 -19.17 4.55 1.42
CA CYS A 11 -18.09 3.68 0.99
C CYS A 11 -16.85 4.49 0.59
N SER A 12 -15.69 4.05 1.07
CA SER A 12 -14.42 4.53 0.52
C SER A 12 -14.16 3.91 -0.85
N ARG A 13 -13.41 4.61 -1.70
CA ARG A 13 -12.96 4.11 -3.02
C ARG A 13 -11.84 3.07 -2.93
N SER A 14 -11.77 2.33 -1.82
CA SER A 14 -10.77 1.28 -1.60
C SER A 14 -11.33 -0.08 -1.99
N VAL A 15 -10.46 -0.96 -2.52
CA VAL A 15 -10.77 -2.37 -2.79
C VAL A 15 -11.33 -3.09 -1.54
N SER A 16 -11.01 -2.60 -0.33
CA SER A 16 -11.56 -3.15 0.92
C SER A 16 -13.10 -3.06 0.99
N SER A 17 -13.73 -2.19 0.21
CA SER A 17 -15.19 -2.02 0.15
C SER A 17 -15.86 -2.93 -0.88
N ALA A 18 -15.10 -3.71 -1.65
CA ALA A 18 -15.62 -4.61 -2.69
C ALA A 18 -16.74 -5.55 -2.22
N PRO A 19 -16.69 -6.17 -1.03
CA PRO A 19 -17.80 -7.03 -0.57
C PRO A 19 -19.14 -6.30 -0.49
N ILE A 20 -19.13 -5.04 -0.03
CA ILE A 20 -20.35 -4.23 0.12
C ILE A 20 -20.88 -3.84 -1.25
N LEU A 21 -20.00 -3.47 -2.18
CA LEU A 21 -20.39 -3.10 -3.54
C LEU A 21 -20.95 -4.30 -4.31
N ILE A 22 -20.37 -5.50 -4.16
CA ILE A 22 -20.89 -6.73 -4.79
C ILE A 22 -22.29 -7.03 -4.25
N LEU A 23 -22.48 -6.88 -2.94
CA LEU A 23 -23.78 -7.07 -2.31
C LEU A 23 -24.82 -6.03 -2.79
N ALA A 24 -24.42 -4.77 -2.95
CA ALA A 24 -25.27 -3.72 -3.50
C ALA A 24 -25.67 -4.03 -4.96
N GLU A 25 -24.72 -4.48 -5.78
CA GLU A 25 -24.97 -4.84 -7.18
C GLU A 25 -25.88 -6.07 -7.31
N LEU A 26 -25.71 -7.09 -6.45
CA LEU A 26 -26.58 -8.27 -6.41
C LEU A 26 -28.02 -7.96 -5.95
N THR A 27 -28.21 -6.84 -5.23
CA THR A 27 -29.50 -6.43 -4.67
C THR A 27 -30.07 -5.18 -5.34
N LYS A 28 -29.47 -4.73 -6.46
CA LYS A 28 -29.84 -3.48 -7.15
C LYS A 28 -31.31 -3.45 -7.58
N ASP A 29 -31.86 -4.58 -8.02
CA ASP A 29 -33.25 -4.69 -8.48
C ASP A 29 -34.25 -4.53 -7.33
N CYS A 30 -33.81 -4.76 -6.09
CA CYS A 30 -34.60 -4.55 -4.89
C CYS A 30 -34.55 -3.10 -4.39
N GLY A 31 -33.66 -2.25 -4.93
CA GLY A 31 -33.47 -0.85 -4.51
C GLY A 31 -33.09 -0.69 -3.03
N ALA A 32 -32.51 -1.73 -2.42
CA ALA A 32 -32.39 -1.80 -0.97
C ALA A 32 -31.18 -1.03 -0.41
N ILE A 33 -30.13 -0.84 -1.22
CA ILE A 33 -28.83 -0.30 -0.80
C ILE A 33 -28.45 0.89 -1.68
N ASN A 34 -28.21 2.05 -1.06
CA ASN A 34 -27.74 3.27 -1.70
C ASN A 34 -26.30 3.56 -1.28
N ILE A 35 -25.38 3.58 -2.23
CA ILE A 35 -23.95 3.85 -2.00
C ILE A 35 -23.66 5.34 -2.17
N GLU A 36 -23.13 5.96 -1.14
CA GLU A 36 -22.55 7.30 -1.16
C GLU A 36 -21.03 7.19 -1.03
N TRP A 37 -20.26 7.99 -1.78
CA TRP A 37 -18.80 7.93 -1.75
C TRP A 37 -18.24 8.91 -0.72
N GLY A 38 -17.27 8.46 0.08
CA GLY A 38 -16.63 9.29 1.09
C GLY A 38 -15.25 8.75 1.52
N PRO A 39 -14.63 9.38 2.54
CA PRO A 39 -13.26 9.05 2.95
C PRO A 39 -13.17 7.71 3.69
N THR A 40 -14.25 7.26 4.33
CA THR A 40 -14.28 6.05 5.15
C THR A 40 -15.50 5.20 4.80
N THR A 41 -15.37 3.88 4.98
CA THR A 41 -16.50 2.96 4.83
C THR A 41 -17.25 2.84 6.15
N ALA A 42 -18.50 3.30 6.19
CA ALA A 42 -19.34 3.28 7.39
C ALA A 42 -20.82 3.17 7.04
N LEU A 43 -21.57 2.50 7.92
CA LEU A 43 -23.03 2.44 7.91
C LEU A 43 -23.53 2.96 9.26
N GLU A 44 -24.29 4.06 9.21
CA GLU A 44 -25.02 4.57 10.37
C GLU A 44 -26.46 4.05 10.34
N ILE A 45 -26.92 3.53 11.47
CA ILE A 45 -28.30 3.09 11.65
C ILE A 45 -28.91 3.88 12.80
N ILE A 46 -30.00 4.57 12.51
CA ILE A 46 -30.79 5.29 13.51
C ILE A 46 -31.93 4.37 13.97
N PRO A 47 -31.83 3.74 15.15
CA PRO A 47 -32.92 2.91 15.67
C PRO A 47 -34.12 3.79 16.04
N LYS A 48 -35.33 3.19 16.08
CA LYS A 48 -36.56 3.89 16.50
C LYS A 48 -36.46 4.45 17.93
N GLN A 49 -35.64 3.83 18.77
CA GLN A 49 -35.34 4.25 20.13
C GLN A 49 -33.86 3.95 20.41
N GLY A 50 -33.10 4.92 20.93
CA GLY A 50 -31.68 4.79 21.24
C GLY A 50 -30.78 5.72 20.43
N GLN A 51 -29.48 5.68 20.73
CA GLN A 51 -28.46 6.43 20.01
C GLN A 51 -28.19 5.78 18.64
N PRO A 52 -27.74 6.56 17.63
CA PRO A 52 -27.28 6.02 16.35
C PRO A 52 -26.17 4.97 16.55
N ILE A 53 -26.26 3.87 15.81
CA ILE A 53 -25.27 2.79 15.82
C ILE A 53 -24.44 2.90 14.54
N ASN A 54 -23.13 3.04 14.71
CA ASN A 54 -22.18 3.17 13.60
C ASN A 54 -21.38 1.88 13.40
N PHE A 55 -21.58 1.24 12.25
CA PHE A 55 -20.76 0.11 11.81
C PHE A 55 -19.63 0.60 10.92
N THR A 56 -18.39 0.32 11.31
CA THR A 56 -17.18 0.68 10.54
C THR A 56 -16.47 -0.54 9.94
N SER A 57 -16.78 -1.75 10.43
CA SER A 57 -16.24 -3.00 9.88
C SER A 57 -17.02 -3.44 8.65
N VAL A 58 -16.31 -3.63 7.54
CA VAL A 58 -16.88 -4.13 6.26
C VAL A 58 -17.68 -5.41 6.47
N TYR A 59 -17.17 -6.35 7.27
CA TYR A 59 -17.86 -7.62 7.53
C TYR A 59 -19.11 -7.46 8.40
N SER A 60 -19.11 -6.53 9.36
CA SER A 60 -20.31 -6.23 10.15
C SER A 60 -21.39 -5.57 9.29
N ILE A 61 -20.98 -4.66 8.40
CA ILE A 61 -21.87 -4.04 7.42
C ILE A 61 -22.45 -5.11 6.48
N CYS A 62 -21.62 -5.99 5.91
CA CYS A 62 -22.08 -7.08 5.04
C CYS A 62 -23.10 -7.99 5.75
N ARG A 63 -22.82 -8.41 6.99
CA ARG A 63 -23.77 -9.22 7.77
C ARG A 63 -25.11 -8.51 7.95
N PHE A 64 -25.08 -7.24 8.32
CA PHE A 64 -26.29 -6.46 8.52
C PHE A 64 -27.10 -6.38 7.22
N LEU A 65 -26.44 -6.06 6.10
CA LEU A 65 -27.08 -5.93 4.80
C LEU A 65 -27.62 -7.26 4.29
N ALA A 66 -26.87 -8.35 4.33
CA ALA A 66 -27.37 -9.65 3.87
C ALA A 66 -28.57 -10.10 4.71
N ARG A 67 -28.54 -9.93 6.04
CA ARG A 67 -29.67 -10.29 6.90
C ARG A 67 -30.93 -9.44 6.65
N THR A 68 -30.79 -8.23 6.11
CA THR A 68 -31.91 -7.28 5.94
C THR A 68 -32.41 -7.15 4.51
N THR A 69 -31.54 -7.37 3.51
CA THR A 69 -31.82 -7.11 2.10
C THR A 69 -31.78 -8.37 1.23
N ALA A 70 -31.02 -9.40 1.63
CA ALA A 70 -30.84 -10.63 0.85
C ALA A 70 -30.52 -11.82 1.77
N SER A 71 -31.51 -12.30 2.51
CA SER A 71 -31.31 -13.32 3.55
C SER A 71 -30.75 -14.64 3.01
N SER A 72 -30.99 -14.95 1.72
CA SER A 72 -30.43 -16.12 1.03
C SER A 72 -28.90 -16.07 0.94
N LEU A 73 -28.31 -14.88 0.79
CA LEU A 73 -26.85 -14.71 0.78
C LEU A 73 -26.22 -14.97 2.15
N TYR A 74 -27.02 -15.05 3.21
CA TYR A 74 -26.56 -15.39 4.55
C TYR A 74 -26.77 -16.86 4.92
N GLY A 75 -27.17 -17.71 3.97
CA GLY A 75 -27.48 -19.12 4.20
C GLY A 75 -28.94 -19.34 4.60
N ASN A 76 -29.47 -20.50 4.21
CA ASN A 76 -30.85 -20.89 4.44
C ASN A 76 -31.02 -21.64 5.76
N THR A 77 -30.04 -22.48 6.11
CA THR A 77 -30.03 -23.26 7.35
C THR A 77 -29.20 -22.58 8.45
N ILE A 78 -29.39 -23.01 9.71
CA ILE A 78 -28.57 -22.54 10.84
C ILE A 78 -27.09 -22.95 10.62
N LEU A 79 -26.87 -24.13 10.04
CA LEU A 79 -25.53 -24.61 9.72
C LEU A 79 -24.86 -23.70 8.69
N GLU A 80 -25.50 -23.44 7.55
CA GLU A 80 -24.97 -22.54 6.51
C GLU A 80 -24.70 -21.14 7.06
N LYS A 81 -25.60 -20.58 7.89
CA LYS A 81 -25.39 -19.28 8.55
C LYS A 81 -24.11 -19.28 9.39
N THR A 82 -23.86 -20.37 10.10
CA THR A 82 -22.66 -20.53 10.95
C THR A 82 -21.40 -20.68 10.09
N GLU A 83 -21.47 -21.40 8.98
CA GLU A 83 -20.36 -21.53 8.03
C GLU A 83 -20.04 -20.19 7.34
N VAL A 84 -21.06 -19.40 6.98
CA VAL A 84 -20.87 -18.03 6.48
C VAL A 84 -20.12 -17.20 7.52
N ASP A 85 -20.53 -17.25 8.79
CA ASP A 85 -19.83 -16.53 9.85
C ASP A 85 -18.38 -16.98 10.05
N HIS A 86 -18.11 -18.29 9.93
CA HIS A 86 -16.76 -18.84 9.96
C HIS A 86 -15.87 -18.25 8.86
N TRP A 87 -16.38 -18.16 7.63
CA TRP A 87 -15.63 -17.58 6.50
C TRP A 87 -15.45 -16.07 6.61
N LEU A 88 -16.40 -15.35 7.18
CA LEU A 88 -16.24 -13.92 7.46
C LEU A 88 -15.18 -13.69 8.54
N GLU A 89 -15.12 -14.54 9.56
CA GLU A 89 -14.08 -14.49 10.57
C GLU A 89 -12.70 -14.77 9.94
N PHE A 90 -12.61 -15.79 9.08
CA PHE A 90 -11.43 -16.08 8.27
C PHE A 90 -10.95 -14.81 7.52
N CYS A 91 -11.83 -14.12 6.79
CA CYS A 91 -11.45 -12.89 6.07
C CYS A 91 -11.04 -11.72 6.98
N SER A 92 -11.48 -11.71 8.24
CA SER A 92 -11.20 -10.63 9.18
C SER A 92 -9.86 -10.75 9.92
N ARG A 93 -9.25 -11.94 9.87
CA ARG A 93 -7.99 -12.22 10.57
C ARG A 93 -6.81 -11.57 9.85
N LYS A 94 -5.79 -11.19 10.64
CA LYS A 94 -4.49 -10.80 10.12
C LYS A 94 -3.64 -12.06 9.99
N TYR A 95 -3.16 -12.34 8.79
CA TYR A 95 -2.31 -13.49 8.51
C TYR A 95 -0.86 -13.05 8.36
N SER A 96 0.06 -13.81 8.95
CA SER A 96 1.44 -13.81 8.46
C SER A 96 1.52 -14.50 7.09
N VAL A 97 2.58 -14.25 6.32
CA VAL A 97 2.81 -14.87 5.01
C VAL A 97 2.70 -16.41 5.03
N PRO A 98 3.35 -17.14 5.96
CA PRO A 98 3.23 -18.60 5.99
C PRO A 98 1.82 -19.07 6.39
N GLU A 99 1.15 -18.39 7.32
CA GLU A 99 -0.23 -18.72 7.72
C GLU A 99 -1.23 -18.50 6.58
N PHE A 100 -1.02 -17.45 5.78
CA PHE A 100 -1.85 -17.18 4.61
C PHE A 100 -1.70 -18.29 3.57
N LYS A 101 -0.46 -18.75 3.30
CA LYS A 101 -0.21 -19.86 2.38
C LYS A 101 -0.87 -21.16 2.84
N ALA A 102 -0.71 -21.54 4.12
CA ALA A 102 -1.39 -22.70 4.69
C ALA A 102 -2.92 -22.57 4.64
N SER A 103 -3.44 -21.35 4.84
CA SER A 103 -4.87 -21.05 4.73
C SER A 103 -5.39 -21.18 3.29
N LEU A 104 -4.59 -20.81 2.30
CA LEU A 104 -4.91 -21.00 0.88
C LEU A 104 -4.95 -22.49 0.49
N GLU A 105 -4.03 -23.31 1.01
CA GLU A 105 -4.05 -24.76 0.80
C GLU A 105 -5.30 -25.39 1.41
N LYS A 106 -5.70 -24.94 2.61
CA LYS A 106 -6.96 -25.38 3.23
C LYS A 106 -8.18 -24.94 2.42
N LEU A 107 -8.20 -23.70 1.94
CA LEU A 107 -9.26 -23.19 1.06
C LEU A 107 -9.36 -24.01 -0.22
N ASP A 108 -8.23 -24.37 -0.84
CA ASP A 108 -8.18 -25.21 -2.03
C ASP A 108 -8.78 -26.60 -1.78
N SER A 109 -8.40 -27.23 -0.66
CA SER A 109 -8.96 -28.51 -0.24
C SER A 109 -10.47 -28.43 -0.06
N THR A 110 -10.98 -27.36 0.57
CA THR A 110 -12.42 -27.16 0.75
C THR A 110 -13.13 -27.03 -0.60
N LEU A 111 -12.55 -26.27 -1.54
CA LEU A 111 -13.12 -26.01 -2.86
C LEU A 111 -12.98 -27.18 -3.84
N SER A 112 -12.31 -28.28 -3.47
CA SER A 112 -12.06 -29.42 -4.37
C SER A 112 -13.32 -29.93 -5.08
N MET A 113 -14.37 -30.21 -4.31
CA MET A 113 -15.60 -30.85 -4.80
C MET A 113 -16.84 -29.95 -4.77
N VAL A 114 -16.69 -28.65 -4.49
CA VAL A 114 -17.82 -27.72 -4.33
C VAL A 114 -17.70 -26.51 -5.24
N THR A 115 -18.86 -25.98 -5.66
CA THR A 115 -18.96 -24.78 -6.50
C THR A 115 -18.99 -23.49 -5.67
N PHE A 116 -19.53 -23.55 -4.46
CA PHE A 116 -19.63 -22.45 -3.51
C PHE A 116 -19.08 -22.88 -2.15
N LEU A 117 -18.63 -21.92 -1.35
CA LEU A 117 -18.03 -22.20 -0.04
C LEU A 117 -19.03 -22.72 0.99
N VAL A 118 -20.31 -22.36 0.84
CA VAL A 118 -21.38 -22.72 1.75
C VAL A 118 -22.64 -23.08 0.95
N GLY A 119 -23.18 -24.26 1.19
CA GLY A 119 -24.39 -24.74 0.52
C GLY A 119 -24.22 -24.92 -1.00
N ASP A 120 -25.29 -24.69 -1.74
CA ASP A 120 -25.42 -24.91 -3.19
C ASP A 120 -25.59 -23.61 -3.99
N ALA A 121 -25.49 -22.45 -3.34
CA ALA A 121 -25.68 -21.14 -3.94
C ALA A 121 -24.63 -20.13 -3.47
N LEU A 122 -24.54 -18.99 -4.18
CA LEU A 122 -23.65 -17.89 -3.80
C LEU A 122 -24.02 -17.35 -2.41
N THR A 123 -23.03 -17.23 -1.52
CA THR A 123 -23.22 -16.65 -0.19
C THR A 123 -22.23 -15.51 0.09
N LEU A 124 -22.40 -14.84 1.24
CA LEU A 124 -21.42 -13.89 1.75
C LEU A 124 -20.04 -14.52 1.99
N ALA A 125 -19.95 -15.82 2.26
CA ALA A 125 -18.66 -16.49 2.36
C ALA A 125 -17.88 -16.32 1.05
N ASP A 126 -18.54 -16.60 -0.08
CA ASP A 126 -17.93 -16.49 -1.40
C ASP A 126 -17.53 -15.05 -1.73
N ILE A 127 -18.44 -14.10 -1.49
CA ILE A 127 -18.22 -12.67 -1.77
C ILE A 127 -17.03 -12.14 -0.95
N CYS A 128 -16.98 -12.44 0.35
CA CYS A 128 -15.92 -11.95 1.23
C CYS A 128 -14.56 -12.60 0.93
N VAL A 129 -14.52 -13.93 0.75
CA VAL A 129 -13.27 -14.63 0.43
C VAL A 129 -12.76 -14.20 -0.93
N TRP A 130 -13.64 -14.05 -1.93
CA TRP A 130 -13.26 -13.57 -3.26
C TRP A 130 -12.67 -12.17 -3.17
N SER A 131 -13.29 -11.27 -2.41
CA SER A 131 -12.81 -9.88 -2.25
C SER A 131 -11.47 -9.81 -1.52
N MET A 132 -11.27 -10.67 -0.51
CA MET A 132 -9.99 -10.82 0.17
C MET A 132 -8.90 -11.29 -0.80
N LEU A 133 -9.19 -12.26 -1.66
CA LEU A 133 -8.28 -12.69 -2.72
C LEU A 133 -8.09 -11.58 -3.75
N TYR A 134 -9.13 -10.92 -4.23
CA TYR A 134 -9.01 -9.82 -5.21
C TYR A 134 -8.09 -8.70 -4.71
N LYS A 135 -8.15 -8.36 -3.42
CA LYS A 135 -7.21 -7.43 -2.78
C LYS A 135 -5.76 -7.94 -2.79
N ASN A 136 -5.55 -9.22 -2.51
CA ASN A 136 -4.21 -9.81 -2.38
C ASN A 136 -3.61 -10.26 -3.73
N MET A 137 -4.44 -10.58 -4.72
CA MET A 137 -4.10 -11.05 -6.07
C MET A 137 -3.61 -9.95 -6.99
N GLN A 138 -3.74 -8.68 -6.60
CA GLN A 138 -3.00 -7.59 -7.26
C GLN A 138 -1.48 -7.76 -7.13
N ASN A 139 -1.01 -8.60 -6.19
CA ASN A 139 0.39 -8.98 -6.03
C ASN A 139 0.58 -10.44 -6.44
N GLU A 140 1.35 -10.66 -7.51
CA GLU A 140 1.64 -11.94 -8.20
C GLU A 140 1.81 -13.14 -7.27
N SER A 141 0.74 -13.90 -7.07
CA SER A 141 0.81 -15.24 -6.49
C SER A 141 -0.08 -16.19 -7.28
N THR A 142 0.49 -17.32 -7.69
CA THR A 142 -0.25 -18.39 -8.37
C THR A 142 -1.22 -19.02 -7.38
N LEU A 143 -2.52 -18.94 -7.65
CA LEU A 143 -3.53 -19.61 -6.83
C LEU A 143 -3.47 -21.14 -7.03
N PRO A 144 -3.73 -21.92 -5.97
CA PRO A 144 -4.01 -23.35 -6.10
C PRO A 144 -5.16 -23.64 -7.08
N GLN A 145 -5.18 -24.84 -7.67
CA GLN A 145 -6.03 -25.18 -8.81
C GLN A 145 -7.53 -24.97 -8.58
N ASN A 146 -8.06 -25.43 -7.44
CA ASN A 146 -9.49 -25.36 -7.13
C ASN A 146 -9.88 -23.92 -6.75
N VAL A 147 -9.00 -23.22 -6.02
CA VAL A 147 -9.18 -21.79 -5.74
C VAL A 147 -9.20 -20.98 -7.03
N GLN A 148 -8.28 -21.22 -7.96
CA GLN A 148 -8.23 -20.55 -9.25
C GLN A 148 -9.50 -20.80 -10.06
N ARG A 149 -9.98 -22.05 -10.12
CA ARG A 149 -11.23 -22.42 -10.80
C ARG A 149 -12.42 -21.63 -10.22
N TRP A 150 -12.60 -21.70 -8.90
CA TRP A 150 -13.68 -21.03 -8.18
C TRP A 150 -13.60 -19.50 -8.32
N TYR A 151 -12.41 -18.92 -8.15
CA TYR A 151 -12.19 -17.48 -8.28
C TYR A 151 -12.53 -16.99 -9.69
N THR A 152 -12.06 -17.72 -10.71
CA THR A 152 -12.33 -17.40 -12.12
C THR A 152 -13.83 -17.45 -12.40
N TYR A 153 -14.51 -18.49 -11.91
CA TYR A 153 -15.96 -18.63 -12.05
C TYR A 153 -16.72 -17.44 -11.45
N LEU A 154 -16.38 -17.01 -10.22
CA LEU A 154 -17.02 -15.86 -9.59
C LEU A 154 -16.69 -14.55 -10.31
N SER A 155 -15.46 -14.35 -10.77
CA SER A 155 -15.03 -13.14 -11.49
C SER A 155 -15.80 -12.92 -12.81
N TYR A 156 -16.31 -13.98 -13.43
CA TYR A 156 -17.15 -13.86 -14.65
C TYR A 156 -18.62 -13.53 -14.36
N GLN A 157 -19.07 -13.60 -13.12
CA GLN A 157 -20.43 -13.22 -12.74
C GLN A 157 -20.62 -11.70 -12.92
N PRO A 158 -21.79 -11.24 -13.40
CA PRO A 158 -22.02 -9.83 -13.70
C PRO A 158 -21.71 -8.86 -12.54
N ALA A 159 -22.10 -9.22 -11.31
CA ALA A 159 -21.90 -8.37 -10.15
C ALA A 159 -20.42 -8.19 -9.77
N PHE A 160 -19.64 -9.27 -9.84
CA PHE A 160 -18.22 -9.25 -9.54
C PHE A 160 -17.45 -8.47 -10.61
N LYS A 161 -17.81 -8.68 -11.88
CA LYS A 161 -17.22 -7.95 -13.00
C LYS A 161 -17.48 -6.45 -12.88
N ALA A 162 -18.74 -6.05 -12.67
CA ALA A 162 -19.11 -4.64 -12.51
C ALA A 162 -18.31 -3.95 -11.40
N VAL A 163 -18.20 -4.59 -10.23
CA VAL A 163 -17.44 -4.02 -9.09
C VAL A 163 -15.94 -4.00 -9.33
N SER A 164 -15.38 -5.01 -9.99
CA SER A 164 -13.96 -5.03 -10.35
C SER A 164 -13.57 -3.87 -11.28
N GLU A 165 -14.48 -3.42 -12.14
CA GLU A 165 -14.30 -2.29 -13.05
C GLU A 165 -14.47 -0.92 -12.35
N MET A 166 -15.16 -0.87 -11.19
CA MET A 166 -15.38 0.35 -10.41
C MET A 166 -14.15 0.84 -9.65
N PHE A 167 -13.23 -0.07 -9.34
CA PHE A 167 -11.96 0.30 -8.73
C PHE A 167 -10.95 0.58 -9.85
N PRO A 168 -10.25 1.74 -9.81
CA PRO A 168 -9.10 1.89 -10.69
C PRO A 168 -8.18 0.70 -10.46
N LYS A 169 -7.65 0.13 -11.54
CA LYS A 169 -6.40 -0.64 -11.45
C LYS A 169 -5.36 0.35 -10.93
N GLU A 170 -5.22 0.46 -9.62
CA GLU A 170 -4.28 1.39 -9.02
C GLU A 170 -2.89 1.01 -9.56
N THR A 171 -2.39 1.87 -10.45
CA THR A 171 -1.07 1.90 -11.08
C THR A 171 -0.82 0.98 -12.29
N LEU A 172 -1.65 1.11 -13.33
CA LEU A 172 -1.10 1.13 -14.69
C LEU A 172 -0.72 2.57 -15.03
N GLU A 173 0.48 2.99 -14.64
CA GLU A 173 1.14 4.04 -15.40
C GLU A 173 1.51 3.49 -16.78
N LYS A 174 1.24 4.33 -17.77
CA LYS A 174 1.39 4.12 -19.20
C LYS A 174 2.76 3.53 -19.54
N ASN A 175 2.77 2.52 -20.40
CA ASN A 175 3.56 2.57 -21.63
C ASN A 175 2.89 1.71 -22.70
N ASP A 176 2.78 2.32 -23.88
CA ASP A 176 2.04 1.85 -25.04
C ASP A 176 2.61 0.55 -25.65
N LEU A 177 1.74 -0.06 -26.46
CA LEU A 177 1.99 -0.98 -27.58
C LEU A 177 1.84 -2.50 -27.32
N ILE A 178 0.91 -3.02 -28.13
CA ILE A 178 0.51 -4.39 -28.35
C ILE A 178 1.72 -5.26 -28.74
N THR A 179 1.99 -6.35 -28.02
CA THR A 179 1.95 -7.75 -28.54
C THR A 179 2.50 -8.76 -27.51
N ASN A 180 1.76 -9.87 -27.41
CA ASN A 180 2.16 -11.21 -26.96
C ASN A 180 2.54 -11.46 -25.49
N LYS A 181 1.71 -12.31 -24.87
CA LYS A 181 1.90 -12.98 -23.58
C LYS A 181 3.24 -13.72 -23.51
N THR A 182 4.03 -13.42 -22.49
CA THR A 182 4.98 -14.34 -21.86
C THR A 182 4.84 -14.20 -20.35
N GLU A 183 4.89 -15.34 -19.66
CA GLU A 183 4.75 -15.54 -18.22
C GLU A 183 5.51 -14.49 -17.39
N ASP A 184 4.85 -13.95 -16.36
CA ASP A 184 5.44 -12.96 -15.44
C ASP A 184 6.51 -13.63 -14.58
N LYS A 185 7.75 -13.54 -15.04
CA LYS A 185 8.93 -13.59 -14.18
C LYS A 185 9.20 -12.14 -13.84
N GLY A 186 8.68 -11.68 -12.69
CA GLY A 186 8.76 -10.30 -12.18
C GLY A 186 9.50 -9.34 -13.09
N LYS A 187 8.78 -8.62 -13.95
CA LYS A 187 9.39 -7.77 -14.98
C LYS A 187 10.29 -6.72 -14.33
N PHE A 188 11.59 -6.88 -14.54
CA PHE A 188 12.55 -5.80 -14.31
C PHE A 188 12.14 -4.64 -15.23
N VAL A 189 12.02 -3.44 -14.64
CA VAL A 189 11.62 -2.24 -15.38
C VAL A 189 12.73 -1.91 -16.38
N GLU A 190 12.41 -1.84 -17.66
CA GLU A 190 13.36 -1.36 -18.65
C GLU A 190 13.68 0.11 -18.36
N LEU A 191 14.97 0.43 -18.26
CA LEU A 191 15.45 1.79 -18.05
C LEU A 191 15.48 2.51 -19.40
N PRO A 192 14.58 3.48 -19.66
CA PRO A 192 14.51 4.14 -20.96
C PRO A 192 15.79 4.94 -21.22
N GLY A 193 16.45 4.68 -22.35
CA GLY A 193 17.72 5.34 -22.70
C GLY A 193 18.94 4.81 -21.93
N ALA A 194 18.83 3.69 -21.22
CA ALA A 194 19.99 3.04 -20.61
C ALA A 194 20.93 2.45 -21.66
N GLU A 195 22.20 2.83 -21.56
CA GLU A 195 23.28 2.27 -22.36
C GLU A 195 24.10 1.28 -21.52
N LEU A 196 24.49 0.17 -22.14
CA LEU A 196 25.39 -0.81 -21.53
C LEU A 196 26.69 -0.13 -21.08
N GLY A 197 27.14 -0.41 -19.85
CA GLY A 197 28.35 0.17 -19.26
C GLY A 197 28.17 1.56 -18.62
N LYS A 198 27.05 2.25 -18.88
CA LYS A 198 26.81 3.63 -18.37
C LYS A 198 25.83 3.71 -17.21
N VAL A 199 25.06 2.66 -16.96
CA VAL A 199 24.07 2.64 -15.87
C VAL A 199 24.80 2.70 -14.53
N VAL A 200 24.40 3.63 -13.67
CA VAL A 200 24.85 3.71 -12.28
C VAL A 200 23.64 3.67 -11.36
N VAL A 201 23.60 2.67 -10.50
CA VAL A 201 22.53 2.43 -9.53
C VAL A 201 23.09 2.55 -8.12
N ARG A 202 22.23 2.74 -7.12
CA ARG A 202 22.67 2.94 -5.74
C ARG A 202 21.78 2.21 -4.74
N PHE A 203 22.38 1.68 -3.69
CA PHE A 203 21.68 1.20 -2.51
C PHE A 203 22.13 2.05 -1.31
N PRO A 204 21.26 2.97 -0.82
CA PRO A 204 21.62 3.89 0.23
C PRO A 204 20.92 3.59 1.57
N PRO A 205 21.40 2.62 2.38
CA PRO A 205 20.79 2.34 3.68
C PRO A 205 21.15 3.41 4.72
N GLU A 206 20.21 3.73 5.60
CA GLU A 206 20.47 4.47 6.83
C GLU A 206 20.92 3.50 7.93
N ALA A 207 21.99 3.83 8.67
CA ALA A 207 22.48 3.02 9.79
C ALA A 207 21.67 3.22 11.08
N SER A 208 20.35 3.41 10.96
CA SER A 208 19.42 3.66 12.08
C SER A 208 18.67 2.40 12.55
N GLY A 209 18.87 1.26 11.87
CA GLY A 209 18.28 -0.04 12.23
C GLY A 209 18.73 -1.19 11.31
N TYR A 210 18.20 -2.39 11.56
CA TYR A 210 18.55 -3.59 10.79
C TYR A 210 17.84 -3.66 9.44
N LEU A 211 18.48 -4.31 8.46
CA LEU A 211 17.84 -4.56 7.18
C LEU A 211 16.69 -5.58 7.35
N HIS A 212 15.49 -5.23 6.87
CA HIS A 212 14.39 -6.16 6.67
C HIS A 212 14.21 -6.51 5.17
N ILE A 213 13.24 -7.38 4.87
CA ILE A 213 12.97 -7.90 3.51
C ILE A 213 12.73 -6.82 2.44
N GLY A 214 12.29 -5.62 2.85
CA GLY A 214 12.09 -4.48 1.97
C GLY A 214 13.43 -3.96 1.43
N HIS A 215 14.44 -3.88 2.28
CA HIS A 215 15.80 -3.52 1.90
C HIS A 215 16.42 -4.60 1.01
N ALA A 216 16.19 -5.88 1.30
CA ALA A 216 16.67 -6.97 0.44
C ALA A 216 16.15 -6.84 -0.99
N LYS A 217 14.87 -6.50 -1.17
CA LYS A 217 14.29 -6.23 -2.50
C LYS A 217 15.03 -5.08 -3.20
N ALA A 218 15.26 -3.97 -2.51
CA ALA A 218 15.95 -2.82 -3.09
C ALA A 218 17.41 -3.15 -3.45
N ALA A 219 18.15 -3.81 -2.56
CA ALA A 219 19.54 -4.21 -2.78
C ALA A 219 19.67 -5.17 -3.98
N LEU A 220 18.84 -6.22 -4.04
CA LEU A 220 18.85 -7.20 -5.12
C LEU A 220 18.42 -6.58 -6.46
N LEU A 221 17.45 -5.66 -6.46
CA LEU A 221 17.02 -4.97 -7.66
C LEU A 221 18.13 -4.09 -8.24
N ASN A 222 18.82 -3.33 -7.40
CA ASN A 222 19.95 -2.52 -7.86
C ASN A 222 21.10 -3.42 -8.35
N ALA A 223 21.43 -4.50 -7.65
CA ALA A 223 22.43 -5.47 -8.10
C ALA A 223 22.07 -6.13 -9.45
N HIS A 224 20.78 -6.40 -9.68
CA HIS A 224 20.29 -6.88 -10.96
C HIS A 224 20.59 -5.87 -12.08
N TYR A 225 20.28 -4.59 -11.90
CA TYR A 225 20.56 -3.58 -12.94
C TYR A 225 22.04 -3.36 -13.19
N GLN A 226 22.86 -3.38 -12.14
CA GLN A 226 24.32 -3.38 -12.27
C GLN A 226 24.78 -4.53 -13.19
N THR A 227 24.30 -5.75 -12.95
CA THR A 227 24.72 -6.92 -13.73
C THR A 227 24.15 -6.89 -15.16
N SER A 228 22.85 -6.64 -15.30
CA SER A 228 22.14 -6.66 -16.59
C SER A 228 22.63 -5.59 -17.56
N PHE A 229 23.01 -4.41 -17.04
CA PHE A 229 23.50 -3.31 -17.86
C PHE A 229 25.03 -3.19 -17.87
N GLN A 230 25.77 -4.13 -17.26
CA GLN A 230 27.22 -3.99 -17.03
C GLN A 230 27.57 -2.63 -16.40
N GLY A 231 26.67 -2.13 -15.56
CA GLY A 231 26.75 -0.84 -14.92
C GLY A 231 27.56 -0.88 -13.62
N LYS A 232 27.38 0.15 -12.80
CA LYS A 232 27.99 0.24 -11.47
C LYS A 232 26.96 0.32 -10.36
N LEU A 233 27.23 -0.35 -9.24
CA LEU A 233 26.46 -0.23 -8.01
C LEU A 233 27.24 0.58 -6.97
N VAL A 234 26.63 1.68 -6.53
CA VAL A 234 27.11 2.47 -5.40
C VAL A 234 26.41 2.01 -4.13
N PHE A 235 27.17 1.51 -3.18
CA PHE A 235 26.71 1.36 -1.80
C PHE A 235 27.07 2.63 -1.04
N ARG A 236 26.07 3.32 -0.49
CA ARG A 236 26.31 4.54 0.27
C ARG A 236 25.56 4.54 1.58
N PHE A 237 26.25 4.58 2.71
CA PHE A 237 25.55 4.85 3.96
C PHE A 237 25.01 6.28 3.93
N ASP A 238 23.70 6.43 4.17
CA ASP A 238 23.08 7.75 4.28
C ASP A 238 23.18 8.22 5.74
N ASP A 239 24.39 8.65 6.10
CA ASP A 239 24.84 8.92 7.47
C ASP A 239 24.76 10.41 7.83
N THR A 240 23.55 10.96 7.73
CA THR A 240 23.28 12.39 7.96
C THR A 240 22.70 12.71 9.33
N ASN A 241 22.35 11.69 10.12
CA ASN A 241 21.72 11.81 11.43
C ASN A 241 22.60 11.22 12.55
N PRO A 242 23.46 12.04 13.18
CA PRO A 242 24.40 11.57 14.19
C PRO A 242 23.74 11.00 15.46
N GLU A 243 22.46 11.30 15.74
CA GLU A 243 21.77 10.78 16.93
C GLU A 243 21.23 9.36 16.75
N LYS A 244 20.92 8.97 15.51
CA LYS A 244 20.26 7.69 15.21
C LYS A 244 21.22 6.62 14.72
N GLU A 245 22.37 7.03 14.22
CA GLU A 245 23.34 6.14 13.58
C GLU A 245 24.22 5.45 14.61
N LYS A 246 24.47 4.15 14.40
CA LYS A 246 25.37 3.36 15.24
C LYS A 246 26.27 2.48 14.39
N GLU A 247 27.54 2.43 14.76
CA GLU A 247 28.55 1.57 14.12
C GLU A 247 28.14 0.08 14.10
N ASP A 248 27.42 -0.37 15.14
CA ASP A 248 26.91 -1.75 15.21
C ASP A 248 25.90 -2.05 14.09
N PHE A 249 25.05 -1.09 13.72
CA PHE A 249 24.11 -1.27 12.61
C PHE A 249 24.83 -1.29 11.27
N GLU A 250 25.85 -0.45 11.07
CA GLU A 250 26.66 -0.46 9.85
C GLU A 250 27.29 -1.84 9.59
N LYS A 251 27.92 -2.43 10.62
CA LYS A 251 28.55 -3.75 10.51
C LYS A 251 27.54 -4.81 10.06
N VAL A 252 26.39 -4.86 10.72
CA VAL A 252 25.35 -5.85 10.40
C VAL A 252 24.76 -5.61 9.00
N ILE A 253 24.55 -4.35 8.61
CA ILE A 253 24.07 -4.01 7.26
C ILE A 253 25.07 -4.49 6.18
N ILE A 254 26.37 -4.30 6.40
CA ILE A 254 27.42 -4.79 5.47
C ILE A 254 27.39 -6.32 5.38
N GLU A 255 27.26 -7.00 6.53
CA GLU A 255 27.17 -8.47 6.58
C GLU A 255 25.92 -9.00 5.86
N ASP A 256 24.75 -8.37 6.06
CA ASP A 256 23.49 -8.72 5.40
C ASP A 256 23.58 -8.54 3.88
N VAL A 257 24.21 -7.46 3.42
CA VAL A 257 24.39 -7.18 1.98
C VAL A 257 25.34 -8.20 1.36
N ALA A 258 26.40 -8.59 2.07
CA ALA A 258 27.29 -9.66 1.64
C ALA A 258 26.58 -11.02 1.61
N LEU A 259 25.70 -11.30 2.57
CA LEU A 259 24.88 -12.52 2.62
C LEU A 259 23.91 -12.61 1.44
N LEU A 260 23.35 -11.47 1.03
CA LEU A 260 22.52 -11.34 -0.19
C LEU A 260 23.34 -11.44 -1.48
N GLN A 261 24.67 -11.60 -1.40
CA GLN A 261 25.60 -11.68 -2.53
C GLN A 261 25.59 -10.43 -3.42
N VAL A 262 25.20 -9.28 -2.85
CA VAL A 262 25.24 -7.99 -3.53
C VAL A 262 26.65 -7.43 -3.43
N LYS A 263 27.28 -7.16 -4.59
CA LYS A 263 28.67 -6.69 -4.68
C LYS A 263 28.72 -5.26 -5.21
N PRO A 264 28.85 -4.26 -4.34
CA PRO A 264 28.99 -2.88 -4.80
C PRO A 264 30.36 -2.65 -5.45
N ASP A 265 30.39 -1.78 -6.46
CA ASP A 265 31.61 -1.31 -7.12
C ASP A 265 32.25 -0.13 -6.37
N ILE A 266 31.40 0.69 -5.74
CA ILE A 266 31.79 1.90 -5.03
C ILE A 266 31.15 1.85 -3.65
N PHE A 267 31.94 2.12 -2.63
CA PHE A 267 31.50 2.27 -1.25
C PHE A 267 31.81 3.70 -0.80
N SER A 268 30.84 4.38 -0.18
CA SER A 268 30.98 5.78 0.26
C SER A 268 30.07 6.07 1.44
N TYR A 269 30.33 7.16 2.14
CA TYR A 269 29.41 7.74 3.13
C TYR A 269 28.85 9.06 2.59
N THR A 270 27.64 9.46 3.01
CA THR A 270 27.13 10.80 2.70
C THR A 270 27.94 11.87 3.45
N SER A 271 28.42 11.57 4.65
CA SER A 271 29.28 12.46 5.45
C SER A 271 30.61 12.83 4.76
N ASP A 272 31.20 11.91 3.98
CA ASP A 272 32.38 12.18 3.12
C ASP A 272 32.15 13.33 2.12
N HIS A 273 30.88 13.67 1.85
CA HIS A 273 30.46 14.68 0.90
C HIS A 273 29.90 15.95 1.54
N PHE A 274 29.99 16.13 2.87
CA PHE A 274 29.43 17.29 3.55
C PHE A 274 30.01 18.62 3.06
N ASP A 275 31.30 18.72 2.78
CA ASP A 275 31.89 19.94 2.22
C ASP A 275 31.25 20.32 0.87
N LEU A 276 31.00 19.33 0.02
CA LEU A 276 30.33 19.53 -1.27
C LEU A 276 28.86 19.91 -1.08
N ILE A 277 28.14 19.24 -0.18
CA ILE A 277 26.73 19.54 0.13
C ILE A 277 26.60 20.96 0.69
N GLN A 278 27.50 21.35 1.59
CA GLN A 278 27.57 22.69 2.15
C GLN A 278 27.84 23.74 1.06
N GLN A 279 28.82 23.49 0.19
CA GLN A 279 29.11 24.37 -0.95
C GLN A 279 27.88 24.51 -1.87
N LYS A 280 27.16 23.42 -2.14
CA LYS A 280 25.93 23.47 -2.95
C LYS A 280 24.79 24.22 -2.26
N CYS A 281 24.67 24.12 -0.94
CA CYS A 281 23.76 24.95 -0.15
C CYS A 281 24.09 26.45 -0.32
N GLU A 282 25.37 26.81 -0.26
CA GLU A 282 25.81 28.19 -0.45
C GLU A 282 25.59 28.69 -1.89
N ASP A 283 25.78 27.83 -2.90
CA ASP A 283 25.49 28.16 -4.31
C ASP A 283 24.00 28.51 -4.49
N ILE A 284 23.08 27.69 -3.96
CA ILE A 284 21.63 27.94 -4.06
C ILE A 284 21.17 29.14 -3.22
N LEU A 285 21.83 29.39 -2.08
CA LEU A 285 21.59 30.57 -1.24
C LEU A 285 21.97 31.86 -1.97
N LYS A 286 23.13 31.88 -2.67
CA LYS A 286 23.62 33.04 -3.45
C LYS A 286 22.70 33.43 -4.59
N VAL A 287 22.07 32.45 -5.26
CA VAL A 287 21.12 32.71 -6.36
C VAL A 287 19.68 32.95 -5.89
N GLY A 288 19.44 32.99 -4.57
CA GLY A 288 18.13 33.27 -3.99
C GLY A 288 17.11 32.12 -4.08
N LEU A 289 17.58 30.89 -4.27
CA LEU A 289 16.73 29.68 -4.31
C LEU A 289 16.58 29.01 -2.94
N ALA A 290 17.28 29.49 -1.92
CA ALA A 290 17.18 29.05 -0.53
C ALA A 290 17.17 30.25 0.42
N TYR A 291 16.66 30.05 1.64
CA TYR A 291 16.66 31.04 2.72
C TYR A 291 16.81 30.33 4.08
N VAL A 292 17.23 31.07 5.11
CA VAL A 292 17.35 30.54 6.49
C VAL A 292 16.11 30.93 7.29
N ASP A 293 15.56 29.99 8.05
CA ASP A 293 14.30 30.18 8.79
C ASP A 293 14.48 29.92 10.28
N ASP A 294 14.23 30.95 11.09
CA ASP A 294 14.25 30.91 12.56
C ASP A 294 12.84 30.80 13.17
N THR A 295 11.83 30.50 12.34
CA THR A 295 10.45 30.30 12.80
C THR A 295 10.34 29.00 13.60
N ASP A 296 9.60 29.04 14.71
CA ASP A 296 9.43 27.85 15.54
C ASP A 296 8.80 26.68 14.77
N PRO A 297 9.11 25.42 15.11
CA PRO A 297 8.67 24.26 14.34
C PRO A 297 7.15 24.11 14.20
N GLU A 298 6.38 24.51 15.22
CA GLU A 298 4.92 24.39 15.23
C GLU A 298 4.27 25.44 14.31
N THR A 299 4.72 26.69 14.40
CA THR A 299 4.32 27.76 13.49
C THR A 299 4.71 27.44 12.05
N MET A 300 5.95 26.99 11.81
CA MET A 300 6.40 26.61 10.46
C MET A 300 5.57 25.46 9.86
N LYS A 301 5.09 24.53 10.70
CA LYS A 301 4.17 23.47 10.26
C LYS A 301 2.81 24.06 9.87
N ASN A 302 2.23 24.90 10.71
CA ASN A 302 0.93 25.54 10.47
C ASN A 302 0.96 26.44 9.22
N GLU A 303 2.01 27.23 9.04
CA GLU A 303 2.21 28.07 7.85
C GLU A 303 2.28 27.23 6.58
N ARG A 304 2.99 26.09 6.60
CA ARG A 304 3.04 25.15 5.47
C ARG A 304 1.69 24.54 5.15
N GLU A 305 0.93 24.12 6.17
CA GLU A 305 -0.42 23.57 5.99
C GLU A 305 -1.39 24.60 5.39
N GLN A 306 -1.26 25.87 5.80
CA GLN A 306 -2.07 26.98 5.31
C GLN A 306 -1.52 27.63 4.02
N ARG A 307 -0.38 27.16 3.51
CA ARG A 307 0.35 27.72 2.35
C ARG A 307 0.68 29.21 2.51
N ILE A 308 0.97 29.62 3.74
CA ILE A 308 1.42 30.97 4.10
C ILE A 308 2.94 31.00 3.97
N GLU A 309 3.46 32.07 3.37
CA GLU A 309 4.91 32.27 3.29
C GLU A 309 5.49 32.62 4.66
N SER A 310 6.56 31.94 5.05
CA SER A 310 7.33 32.31 6.24
C SER A 310 7.80 33.76 6.13
N LYS A 311 7.82 34.47 7.27
CA LYS A 311 8.38 35.82 7.40
C LYS A 311 9.82 35.92 6.86
N ASN A 312 10.56 34.82 6.84
CA ASN A 312 11.96 34.76 6.42
C ASN A 312 12.14 34.42 4.93
N ARG A 313 11.08 34.01 4.23
CA ARG A 313 11.16 33.57 2.83
C ARG A 313 11.73 34.63 1.89
N ASN A 314 11.34 35.88 2.11
CA ASN A 314 11.75 37.03 1.28
C ASN A 314 12.89 37.84 1.94
N ASN A 315 13.70 37.20 2.81
CA ASN A 315 14.88 37.82 3.39
C ASN A 315 15.87 38.29 2.30
N SER A 316 16.62 39.36 2.59
CA SER A 316 17.74 39.74 1.74
C SER A 316 18.84 38.67 1.79
N LEU A 317 19.63 38.60 0.71
CA LEU A 317 20.78 37.71 0.64
C LEU A 317 21.74 37.90 1.83
N GLU A 318 22.02 39.16 2.19
CA GLU A 318 22.89 39.51 3.31
C GLU A 318 22.37 38.98 4.65
N LYS A 319 21.06 39.07 4.88
CA LYS A 319 20.43 38.56 6.10
C LYS A 319 20.52 37.04 6.17
N ASN A 320 20.15 36.35 5.08
CA ASN A 320 20.26 34.89 5.00
C ASN A 320 21.71 34.40 5.16
N TRP A 321 22.67 35.10 4.55
CA TRP A 321 24.09 34.77 4.67
C TRP A 321 24.58 34.91 6.11
N LYS A 322 24.19 35.99 6.80
CA LYS A 322 24.55 36.18 8.21
C LYS A 322 23.97 35.07 9.09
N MET A 323 22.70 34.71 8.90
CA MET A 323 22.08 33.62 9.66
C MET A 323 22.76 32.27 9.39
N TRP A 324 23.11 31.98 8.13
CA TRP A 324 23.83 30.77 7.75
C TRP A 324 25.23 30.67 8.39
N GLU A 325 25.98 31.77 8.43
CA GLU A 325 27.28 31.81 9.11
C GLU A 325 27.18 31.56 10.62
N GLU A 326 26.08 31.97 11.25
CA GLU A 326 25.83 31.67 12.66
C GLU A 326 25.51 30.18 12.87
N MET A 327 24.68 29.57 12.00
CA MET A 327 24.41 28.12 12.01
C MET A 327 25.70 27.29 11.86
N LYS A 328 26.60 27.69 10.96
CA LYS A 328 27.90 26.99 10.76
C LYS A 328 28.79 27.05 12.00
N LYS A 329 28.68 28.10 12.81
CA LYS A 329 29.43 28.26 14.06
C LYS A 329 28.78 27.54 15.24
N GLY A 330 27.52 27.11 15.11
CA GLY A 330 26.74 26.51 16.18
C GLY A 330 26.52 27.46 17.36
N THR A 331 26.17 28.72 17.08
CA THR A 331 25.87 29.70 18.14
C THR A 331 24.47 29.46 18.71
N ASP A 332 24.12 30.01 19.88
CA ASP A 332 22.76 29.84 20.45
C ASP A 332 21.64 30.33 19.52
N TYR A 333 21.99 31.17 18.53
CA TYR A 333 21.06 31.66 17.51
C TYR A 333 20.89 30.71 16.31
N GLY A 334 21.91 29.92 15.96
CA GLY A 334 21.95 29.13 14.72
C GLY A 334 22.23 27.65 14.96
#